data_AF-A0A8T2UXB6-F1
#
_entry.id   AF-A0A8T2UXB6-F1
#
_cell.length_a   1.000
_cell.length_b   1.000
_cell.length_c   1.000
_cell.angle_alpha   90.00
_cell.angle_beta   90.00
_cell.angle_gamma   90.00
#
_symmetry.space_group_name_H-M   'P 1'
#
loop_
_entity.id
_entity.type
_entity.pdbx_description
1 polymer ?
#
loop_
_entity_poly.entity_id
_entity_poly.type
_entity_poly.pdbx_seq_one_letter_code
_entity_poly.pdbx_strand_id
1 'polypeptide(L)'
;MLGGVIFTIFQGSNLDSKAKQWRLAADFMNDIGMLMDLISPLFPRLFIFILCLGSLARSVTGVASGATRAALTQHFALQENAADISAKEGSQETAATLSGMLLGMLLAKLTSGNTVAIWLCFLALTGFHMFANYKAVRCLRLTSLNKDRVKIILKTYLQNGKVLSPADVSTQEIVLPRFSTKFTGYESLLHKEVTLGAKISTVNVPGGWKNFPEMMKRSATDNYIITHQHREVLVVLHRNSKREDYLKSYVHSLVLISLLESLNPEEAEENSFVWMEKKYSIFMSELGAVGWNVNRIHIVPDKWRAEWHVSAIKDLKVE
;
A
#
# COMPACT_ATOMS: atom_id res chain seq x y z
N MET A 1 1.62 -11.59 21.25
CA MET A 1 2.89 -10.84 21.11
C MET A 1 3.77 -11.41 19.99
N LEU A 2 4.20 -12.69 20.04
CA LEU A 2 5.04 -13.28 18.98
C LEU A 2 4.43 -13.14 17.57
N GLY A 3 3.13 -13.40 17.43
CA GLY A 3 2.41 -13.21 16.17
C GLY A 3 2.47 -11.80 15.61
N GLY A 4 2.33 -10.79 16.47
CA GLY A 4 2.48 -9.39 16.08
C GLY A 4 3.89 -9.04 15.63
N VAL A 5 4.93 -9.59 16.30
CA VAL A 5 6.33 -9.40 15.91
C VAL A 5 6.60 -9.99 14.53
N ILE A 6 6.20 -11.26 14.32
CA ILE A 6 6.33 -11.95 13.03
C ILE A 6 5.62 -11.15 11.93
N PHE A 7 4.37 -10.74 12.19
CA PHE A 7 3.60 -9.94 11.25
C PHE A 7 4.31 -8.61 10.90
N THR A 8 4.87 -7.92 11.89
CA THR A 8 5.60 -6.66 11.68
C THR A 8 6.83 -6.88 10.80
N ILE A 9 7.58 -7.96 11.02
CA ILE A 9 8.78 -8.30 10.24
C ILE A 9 8.42 -8.48 8.75
N PHE A 10 7.30 -9.14 8.46
CA PHE A 10 6.90 -9.42 7.08
C PHE A 10 6.16 -8.26 6.41
N GLN A 11 5.41 -7.47 7.18
CA GLN A 11 4.39 -6.58 6.63
C GLN A 11 4.55 -5.10 7.00
N GLY A 12 5.41 -4.79 7.98
CA GLY A 12 5.57 -3.46 8.58
C GLY A 12 5.80 -2.35 7.57
N SER A 13 6.62 -2.61 6.55
CA SER A 13 6.94 -1.65 5.49
C SER A 13 5.73 -1.19 4.66
N ASN A 14 4.65 -1.95 4.63
CA ASN A 14 3.47 -1.66 3.83
C ASN A 14 2.31 -1.06 4.64
N LEU A 15 2.38 -1.03 5.97
CA LEU A 15 1.26 -0.62 6.84
C LEU A 15 0.87 0.84 6.59
N ASP A 16 1.85 1.73 6.44
CA ASP A 16 1.61 3.15 6.11
C ASP A 16 1.09 3.32 4.67
N SER A 17 1.64 2.55 3.73
CA SER A 17 1.31 2.67 2.30
C SER A 17 -0.13 2.28 1.99
N LYS A 18 -0.67 1.29 2.69
CA LYS A 18 -1.99 0.69 2.44
C LYS A 18 -2.88 0.80 3.67
N ALA A 19 -2.86 1.96 4.33
CA ALA A 19 -3.54 2.17 5.61
C ALA A 19 -5.05 1.81 5.59
N LYS A 20 -5.78 2.10 4.50
CA LYS A 20 -7.19 1.72 4.35
C LYS A 20 -7.39 0.19 4.39
N GLN A 21 -6.58 -0.54 3.63
CA GLN A 21 -6.67 -2.00 3.53
C GLN A 21 -6.29 -2.64 4.86
N TRP A 22 -5.21 -2.17 5.49
CA TRP A 22 -4.75 -2.71 6.76
C TRP A 22 -5.68 -2.38 7.92
N ARG A 23 -6.38 -1.24 7.88
CA ARG A 23 -7.42 -0.92 8.86
C ARG A 23 -8.54 -1.95 8.79
N LEU A 24 -9.11 -2.13 7.60
CA LEU A 24 -10.19 -3.10 7.40
C LEU A 24 -9.76 -4.55 7.66
N ALA A 25 -8.50 -4.90 7.33
CA ALA A 25 -7.92 -6.21 7.66
C ALA A 25 -7.78 -6.41 9.17
N ALA A 26 -7.38 -5.39 9.91
CA ALA A 26 -7.24 -5.47 11.37
C ALA A 26 -8.60 -5.74 12.03
N ASP A 27 -9.64 -5.02 11.60
CA ASP A 27 -11.02 -5.19 12.08
C ASP A 27 -11.53 -6.61 11.77
N PHE A 28 -11.29 -7.11 10.55
CA PHE A 28 -11.64 -8.47 10.18
C PHE A 28 -10.90 -9.54 11.01
N MET A 29 -9.60 -9.37 11.26
CA MET A 29 -8.82 -10.27 12.11
C MET A 29 -9.27 -10.22 13.57
N ASN A 30 -9.78 -9.07 14.04
CA ASN A 30 -10.36 -8.94 15.37
C ASN A 30 -11.63 -9.78 15.48
N ASP A 31 -12.49 -9.71 14.47
CA ASP A 31 -13.74 -10.44 14.39
C ASP A 31 -13.49 -11.96 14.31
N ILE A 32 -12.45 -12.40 13.58
CA ILE A 32 -11.97 -13.79 13.64
C ILE A 32 -11.56 -14.16 15.07
N GLY A 33 -10.82 -13.29 15.75
CA GLY A 33 -10.42 -13.50 17.14
C GLY A 33 -11.61 -13.73 18.06
N MET A 34 -12.62 -12.86 17.99
CA MET A 34 -13.86 -12.99 18.78
C MET A 34 -14.67 -14.24 18.39
N LEU A 35 -14.71 -14.58 17.11
CA LEU A 35 -15.37 -15.80 16.63
C LEU A 35 -14.69 -17.06 17.19
N MET A 36 -13.36 -17.11 17.23
CA MET A 36 -12.62 -18.23 17.82
C MET A 36 -12.94 -18.37 19.30
N ASP A 37 -12.99 -17.26 20.04
CA ASP A 37 -13.37 -17.26 21.46
C ASP A 37 -14.79 -17.84 21.64
N LEU A 38 -15.76 -17.44 20.80
CA LEU A 38 -17.14 -17.92 20.84
C LEU A 38 -17.29 -19.40 20.44
N ILE A 39 -16.51 -19.89 19.48
CA ILE A 39 -16.56 -21.29 19.00
C ILE A 39 -15.83 -22.24 19.94
N SER A 40 -14.77 -21.77 20.62
CA SER A 40 -13.89 -22.64 21.42
C SER A 40 -14.61 -23.61 22.37
N PRO A 41 -15.71 -23.26 23.07
CA PRO A 41 -16.39 -24.19 23.98
C PRO A 41 -17.06 -25.37 23.26
N LEU A 42 -17.35 -25.25 21.97
CA LEU A 42 -17.94 -26.32 21.15
C LEU A 42 -16.95 -27.44 20.84
N PHE A 43 -15.64 -27.20 21.04
CA PHE A 43 -14.57 -28.15 20.75
C PHE A 43 -13.66 -28.34 21.98
N PRO A 44 -14.12 -29.00 23.07
CA PRO A 44 -13.34 -29.12 24.31
C PRO A 44 -11.93 -29.69 24.12
N ARG A 45 -11.75 -30.64 23.19
CA ARG A 45 -10.44 -31.25 22.87
C ARG A 45 -9.46 -30.27 22.23
N LEU A 46 -9.95 -29.26 21.50
CA LEU A 46 -9.15 -28.27 20.78
C LEU A 46 -9.26 -26.87 21.41
N PHE A 47 -9.90 -26.76 22.58
CA PHE A 47 -10.24 -25.49 23.22
C PHE A 47 -9.05 -24.52 23.29
N ILE A 48 -7.94 -24.98 23.89
CA ILE A 48 -6.71 -24.18 24.04
C ILE A 48 -6.14 -23.79 22.67
N PHE A 49 -6.15 -24.72 21.70
CA PHE A 49 -5.63 -24.45 20.37
C PHE A 49 -6.44 -23.36 19.64
N ILE A 50 -7.76 -23.41 19.72
CA ILE A 50 -8.65 -22.40 19.13
C ILE A 50 -8.44 -21.04 19.80
N LEU A 51 -8.33 -20.99 21.13
CA LEU A 51 -8.03 -19.74 21.86
C LEU A 51 -6.66 -19.16 21.50
N CYS A 52 -5.66 -20.02 21.27
CA CYS A 52 -4.35 -19.59 20.78
C CYS A 52 -4.44 -18.95 19.39
N LEU A 53 -5.24 -19.52 18.48
CA LEU A 53 -5.51 -18.91 17.17
C LEU A 53 -6.23 -17.58 17.30
N GLY A 54 -7.24 -17.47 18.16
CA GLY A 54 -7.93 -16.21 18.44
C GLY A 54 -7.00 -15.13 18.99
N SER A 55 -6.12 -15.51 19.93
CA SER A 55 -5.10 -14.64 20.51
C SER A 55 -4.05 -14.19 19.49
N LEU A 56 -3.67 -15.10 18.56
CA LEU A 56 -2.78 -14.78 17.44
C LEU A 56 -3.43 -13.74 16.51
N ALA A 57 -4.71 -13.95 16.14
CA ALA A 57 -5.45 -13.01 15.31
C ALA A 57 -5.53 -11.61 15.94
N ARG A 58 -5.91 -11.53 17.23
CA ARG A 58 -5.93 -10.26 17.99
C ARG A 58 -4.54 -9.62 18.14
N SER A 59 -3.47 -10.42 18.24
CA SER A 59 -2.11 -9.90 18.27
C SER A 59 -1.71 -9.25 16.93
N VAL A 60 -2.20 -9.76 15.80
CA VAL A 60 -2.01 -9.16 14.47
C VAL A 60 -2.85 -7.88 14.35
N THR A 61 -4.11 -7.93 14.75
CA THR A 61 -5.01 -6.77 14.83
C THR A 61 -4.37 -5.62 15.59
N GLY A 62 -3.82 -5.86 16.79
CA GLY A 62 -3.22 -4.80 17.61
C GLY A 62 -2.10 -4.05 16.88
N VAL A 63 -1.24 -4.77 16.16
CA VAL A 63 -0.15 -4.16 15.38
C VAL A 63 -0.69 -3.39 14.17
N ALA A 64 -1.56 -4.01 13.36
CA ALA A 64 -2.09 -3.39 12.16
C ALA A 64 -2.98 -2.17 12.49
N SER A 65 -3.83 -2.29 13.50
CA SER A 65 -4.66 -1.18 14.00
C SER A 65 -3.80 -0.04 14.54
N GLY A 66 -2.80 -0.34 15.38
CA GLY A 66 -1.88 0.66 15.93
C GLY A 66 -1.10 1.42 14.85
N ALA A 67 -0.52 0.70 13.89
CA ALA A 67 0.23 1.32 12.79
C ALA A 67 -0.66 2.18 11.89
N THR A 68 -1.83 1.66 11.48
CA THR A 68 -2.76 2.43 10.64
C THR A 68 -3.32 3.62 11.39
N ARG A 69 -3.56 3.50 12.71
CA ARG A 69 -3.97 4.62 13.56
C ARG A 69 -2.92 5.72 13.57
N ALA A 70 -1.66 5.39 13.81
CA ALA A 70 -0.58 6.37 13.71
C ALA A 70 -0.55 7.06 12.34
N ALA A 71 -0.67 6.29 11.24
CA ALA A 71 -0.69 6.85 9.89
C ALA A 71 -1.88 7.82 9.64
N LEU A 72 -3.07 7.50 10.17
CA LEU A 72 -4.27 8.34 10.08
C LEU A 72 -4.17 9.58 10.98
N THR A 73 -3.66 9.45 12.19
CA THR A 73 -3.39 10.59 13.08
C THR A 73 -2.46 11.58 12.40
N GLN A 74 -1.38 11.10 11.77
CA GLN A 74 -0.48 11.94 10.97
C GLN A 74 -1.14 12.53 9.72
N HIS A 75 -2.17 11.88 9.17
CA HIS A 75 -2.95 12.46 8.07
C HIS A 75 -3.85 13.61 8.52
N PHE A 76 -4.48 13.48 9.69
CA PHE A 76 -5.36 14.52 10.23
C PHE A 76 -4.60 15.66 10.94
N ALA A 77 -3.32 15.46 11.26
CA ALA A 77 -2.45 16.45 11.89
C ALA A 77 -2.01 17.57 10.93
N LEU A 78 -2.96 18.41 10.50
CA LEU A 78 -2.72 19.50 9.54
C LEU A 78 -1.83 20.63 10.08
N GLN A 79 -1.71 20.77 11.41
CA GLN A 79 -0.94 21.81 12.09
C GLN A 79 0.10 21.21 13.05
N GLU A 80 0.73 20.09 12.64
CA GLU A 80 1.69 19.35 13.48
C GLU A 80 1.11 18.92 14.85
N ASN A 81 -0.22 18.84 14.94
CA ASN A 81 -0.99 18.62 16.15
C ASN A 81 -1.35 17.14 16.36
N ALA A 82 -0.44 16.23 16.00
CA ALA A 82 -0.68 14.79 16.08
C ALA A 82 -0.98 14.31 17.50
N ALA A 83 -0.34 14.89 18.51
CA ALA A 83 -0.57 14.55 19.92
C ALA A 83 -1.98 14.93 20.39
N ASP A 84 -2.47 16.13 20.02
CA ASP A 84 -3.82 16.59 20.35
C ASP A 84 -4.89 15.68 19.72
N ILE A 85 -4.71 15.33 18.44
CA ILE A 85 -5.61 14.41 17.74
C ILE A 85 -5.59 13.04 18.41
N SER A 86 -4.42 12.51 18.73
CA SER A 86 -4.28 11.21 19.40
C SER A 86 -4.96 11.19 20.78
N ALA A 87 -4.85 12.29 21.55
CA ALA A 87 -5.48 12.40 22.86
C ALA A 87 -7.02 12.46 22.76
N LYS A 88 -7.54 13.25 21.81
CA LYS A 88 -8.99 13.34 21.56
C LYS A 88 -9.58 12.03 21.06
N GLU A 89 -8.93 11.40 20.09
CA GLU A 89 -9.33 10.09 19.58
C GLU A 89 -9.29 9.02 20.69
N GLY A 90 -8.21 8.97 21.50
CA GLY A 90 -8.13 8.03 22.62
C GLY A 90 -9.24 8.23 23.67
N SER A 91 -9.64 9.48 23.90
CA SER A 91 -10.79 9.78 24.78
C SER A 91 -12.11 9.31 24.17
N GLN A 92 -12.32 9.52 22.87
CA GLN A 92 -13.50 9.04 22.14
C GLN A 92 -13.58 7.52 22.14
N GLU A 93 -12.47 6.84 21.88
CA GLU A 93 -12.36 5.39 21.94
C GLU A 93 -12.73 4.87 23.32
N THR A 94 -12.15 5.45 24.39
CA THR A 94 -12.47 5.06 25.77
C THR A 94 -13.95 5.21 26.08
N ALA A 95 -14.56 6.34 25.72
CA ALA A 95 -15.99 6.58 25.94
C ALA A 95 -16.87 5.58 25.15
N ALA A 96 -16.51 5.31 23.89
CA ALA A 96 -17.20 4.34 23.05
C ALA A 96 -17.07 2.91 23.60
N THR A 97 -15.88 2.51 24.07
CA THR A 97 -15.63 1.20 24.67
C THR A 97 -16.44 1.01 25.95
N LEU A 98 -16.48 2.00 26.85
CA LEU A 98 -17.27 1.92 28.08
C LEU A 98 -18.76 1.78 27.78
N SER A 99 -19.27 2.58 26.84
CA SER A 99 -20.67 2.52 26.43
C SER A 99 -21.00 1.18 25.77
N GLY A 100 -20.13 0.70 24.86
CA GLY A 100 -20.27 -0.58 24.20
C GLY A 100 -20.21 -1.76 25.16
N MET A 101 -19.36 -1.69 26.19
CA MET A 101 -19.28 -2.73 27.22
C MET A 101 -20.55 -2.79 28.05
N LEU A 102 -21.10 -1.64 28.47
CA LEU A 102 -22.37 -1.58 29.20
C LEU A 102 -23.52 -2.18 28.39
N LEU A 103 -23.66 -1.76 27.13
CA LEU A 103 -24.67 -2.29 26.21
C LEU A 103 -24.47 -3.78 25.91
N GLY A 104 -23.22 -4.21 25.73
CA GLY A 104 -22.85 -5.61 25.49
C GLY A 104 -23.17 -6.51 26.67
N MET A 105 -22.94 -6.06 27.91
CA MET A 105 -23.32 -6.79 29.12
C MET A 105 -24.84 -6.94 29.26
N LEU A 106 -25.59 -5.86 28.96
CA LEU A 106 -27.05 -5.92 28.95
C LEU A 106 -27.55 -6.91 27.91
N LEU A 107 -27.02 -6.85 26.68
CA LEU A 107 -27.38 -7.77 25.60
C LEU A 107 -27.06 -9.23 25.98
N ALA A 108 -25.86 -9.48 26.51
CA ALA A 108 -25.45 -10.81 26.96
C ALA A 108 -26.39 -11.38 28.06
N LYS A 109 -26.87 -10.53 28.96
CA LYS A 109 -27.86 -10.90 29.97
C LYS A 109 -29.21 -11.26 29.34
N LEU A 110 -29.67 -10.47 28.37
CA LEU A 110 -30.95 -10.69 27.67
C LEU A 110 -30.94 -11.94 26.79
N THR A 111 -29.80 -12.28 26.17
CA THR A 111 -29.65 -13.46 25.31
C THR A 111 -29.19 -14.70 26.06
N SER A 112 -28.97 -14.61 27.37
CA SER A 112 -28.44 -15.70 28.18
C SER A 112 -29.32 -16.95 28.09
N GLY A 113 -28.70 -18.12 27.93
CA GLY A 113 -29.40 -19.40 27.78
C GLY A 113 -30.04 -19.65 26.41
N ASN A 114 -30.01 -18.68 25.47
CA ASN A 114 -30.51 -18.84 24.11
C ASN A 114 -29.37 -18.78 23.08
N THR A 115 -28.84 -19.95 22.72
CA THR A 115 -27.72 -20.10 21.77
C THR A 115 -28.01 -19.46 20.41
N VAL A 116 -29.24 -19.61 19.90
CA VAL A 116 -29.62 -19.03 18.59
C VAL A 116 -29.59 -17.50 18.67
N ALA A 117 -30.13 -16.92 19.74
CA ALA A 117 -30.11 -15.47 19.94
C ALA A 117 -28.68 -14.92 20.07
N ILE A 118 -27.78 -15.62 20.78
CA ILE A 118 -26.37 -15.25 20.91
C ILE A 118 -25.70 -15.22 19.53
N TRP A 119 -25.86 -16.28 18.73
CA TRP A 119 -25.27 -16.36 17.40
C TRP A 119 -25.84 -15.32 16.43
N LEU A 120 -27.16 -15.11 16.44
CA LEU A 120 -27.79 -14.07 15.61
C LEU A 120 -27.27 -12.68 15.98
N CYS A 121 -27.19 -12.35 17.28
CA CYS A 121 -26.65 -11.07 17.73
C CYS A 121 -25.18 -10.93 17.35
N PHE A 122 -24.36 -11.94 17.58
CA PHE A 122 -22.94 -11.93 17.22
C PHE A 122 -22.75 -11.70 15.72
N LEU A 123 -23.41 -12.48 14.87
CA LEU A 123 -23.29 -12.38 13.42
C LEU A 123 -23.82 -11.03 12.89
N ALA A 124 -24.95 -10.55 13.41
CA ALA A 124 -25.52 -9.27 13.02
C ALA A 124 -24.60 -8.10 13.41
N LEU A 125 -24.10 -8.08 14.66
CA LEU A 125 -23.19 -7.03 15.13
C LEU A 125 -21.84 -7.09 14.42
N THR A 126 -21.31 -8.27 14.14
CA THR A 126 -20.07 -8.46 13.35
C THR A 126 -20.26 -7.97 11.92
N GLY A 127 -21.38 -8.32 11.29
CA GLY A 127 -21.70 -7.84 9.94
C GLY A 127 -21.85 -6.32 9.89
N PHE A 128 -22.55 -5.74 10.87
CA PHE A 128 -22.67 -4.30 11.02
C PHE A 128 -21.32 -3.62 11.26
N HIS A 129 -20.49 -4.18 12.14
CA HIS A 129 -19.14 -3.71 12.44
C HIS A 129 -18.28 -3.63 11.17
N MET A 130 -18.22 -4.71 10.39
CA MET A 130 -17.47 -4.74 9.14
C MET A 130 -18.03 -3.78 8.09
N PHE A 131 -19.36 -3.66 7.97
CA PHE A 131 -19.98 -2.72 7.05
C PHE A 131 -19.68 -1.26 7.43
N ALA A 132 -19.79 -0.91 8.71
CA ALA A 132 -19.49 0.43 9.21
C ALA A 132 -18.01 0.79 8.98
N ASN A 133 -17.08 -0.12 9.29
CA ASN A 133 -15.65 0.09 9.03
C ASN A 133 -15.35 0.19 7.53
N TYR A 134 -15.99 -0.62 6.69
CA TYR A 134 -15.89 -0.49 5.24
C TYR A 134 -16.33 0.90 4.77
N LYS A 135 -17.47 1.40 5.24
CA LYS A 135 -17.94 2.76 4.93
C LYS A 135 -16.96 3.83 5.43
N ALA A 136 -16.43 3.68 6.65
CA ALA A 136 -15.46 4.61 7.22
C ALA A 136 -14.19 4.72 6.38
N VAL A 137 -13.57 3.58 5.99
CA VAL A 137 -12.36 3.61 5.16
C VAL A 137 -12.61 4.11 3.74
N ARG A 138 -13.83 3.96 3.20
CA ARG A 138 -14.21 4.50 1.89
C ARG A 138 -14.37 6.02 1.89
N CYS A 139 -14.79 6.61 3.02
CA CYS A 139 -14.89 8.06 3.18
C CYS A 139 -13.52 8.75 3.34
N LEU A 140 -12.48 8.01 3.72
CA LEU A 140 -11.16 8.56 4.00
C LEU A 140 -10.44 9.01 2.72
N ARG A 141 -10.09 10.30 2.63
CA ARG A 141 -9.41 10.90 1.46
C ARG A 141 -7.92 11.12 1.73
N LEU A 142 -7.15 10.03 1.66
CA LEU A 142 -5.70 10.10 1.88
C LEU A 142 -5.01 10.91 0.78
N THR A 143 -4.20 11.88 1.20
CA THR A 143 -3.41 12.77 0.33
C THR A 143 -1.99 12.27 0.06
N SER A 144 -1.60 11.13 0.66
CA SER A 144 -0.30 10.49 0.46
C SER A 144 -0.26 9.69 -0.83
N LEU A 145 0.90 9.69 -1.48
CA LEU A 145 1.13 8.97 -2.73
C LEU A 145 1.62 7.55 -2.44
N ASN A 146 0.86 6.53 -2.84
CA ASN A 146 1.30 5.13 -2.85
C ASN A 146 1.26 4.58 -4.28
N LYS A 147 1.71 3.33 -4.48
CA LYS A 147 1.74 2.68 -5.81
C LYS A 147 0.35 2.67 -6.47
N ASP A 148 -0.70 2.27 -5.74
CA ASP A 148 -2.06 2.13 -6.28
C ASP A 148 -2.66 3.48 -6.70
N ARG A 149 -2.52 4.53 -5.88
CA ARG A 149 -3.02 5.88 -6.18
C ARG A 149 -2.27 6.51 -7.34
N VAL A 150 -0.94 6.40 -7.38
CA VAL A 150 -0.13 6.93 -8.49
C VAL A 150 -0.52 6.24 -9.80
N LYS A 151 -0.77 4.92 -9.80
CA LYS A 151 -1.25 4.19 -10.97
C LYS A 151 -2.59 4.72 -11.49
N ILE A 152 -3.56 4.97 -10.60
CA ILE A 152 -4.88 5.53 -10.98
C ILE A 152 -4.73 6.93 -11.57
N ILE A 153 -3.95 7.80 -10.89
CA ILE A 153 -3.74 9.19 -11.31
C ILE A 153 -3.06 9.21 -12.68
N LEU A 154 -1.95 8.51 -12.84
CA LEU A 154 -1.16 8.57 -14.06
C LEU A 154 -1.92 7.96 -15.25
N LYS A 155 -2.66 6.87 -15.05
CA LYS A 155 -3.52 6.32 -16.11
C LYS A 155 -4.49 7.37 -16.64
N THR A 156 -5.14 8.12 -15.76
CA THR A 156 -6.08 9.18 -16.16
C THR A 156 -5.36 10.36 -16.79
N TYR A 157 -4.20 10.73 -16.28
CA TYR A 157 -3.38 11.82 -16.81
C TYR A 157 -2.89 11.53 -18.23
N LEU A 158 -2.43 10.29 -18.51
CA LEU A 158 -2.00 9.89 -19.85
C LEU A 158 -3.16 9.84 -20.86
N GLN A 159 -4.36 9.49 -20.41
CA GLN A 159 -5.54 9.43 -21.28
C GLN A 159 -6.15 10.80 -21.57
N ASN A 160 -6.27 11.67 -20.55
CA ASN A 160 -7.10 12.87 -20.61
C ASN A 160 -6.33 14.16 -20.29
N GLY A 161 -5.04 14.09 -19.97
CA GLY A 161 -4.22 15.24 -19.55
C GLY A 161 -4.63 15.85 -18.20
N LYS A 162 -5.44 15.14 -17.40
CA LYS A 162 -5.99 15.66 -16.14
C LYS A 162 -5.51 14.87 -14.93
N VAL A 163 -5.03 15.57 -13.92
CA VAL A 163 -4.73 15.00 -12.60
C VAL A 163 -6.01 14.91 -11.76
N LEU A 164 -6.29 13.71 -11.24
CA LEU A 164 -7.42 13.46 -10.34
C LEU A 164 -7.14 13.96 -8.92
N SER A 165 -8.19 14.39 -8.21
CA SER A 165 -8.06 14.79 -6.80
C SER A 165 -7.99 13.60 -5.84
N PRO A 166 -7.51 13.80 -4.59
CA PRO A 166 -7.59 12.77 -3.56
C PRO A 166 -9.01 12.24 -3.33
N ALA A 167 -10.03 13.09 -3.50
CA ALA A 167 -11.44 12.69 -3.39
C ALA A 167 -11.83 11.72 -4.51
N ASP A 168 -11.48 12.05 -5.76
CA ASP A 168 -11.79 11.22 -6.93
C ASP A 168 -11.10 9.86 -6.83
N VAL A 169 -9.79 9.85 -6.53
CA VAL A 169 -9.00 8.62 -6.42
C VAL A 169 -9.47 7.75 -5.25
N SER A 170 -9.91 8.36 -4.14
CA SER A 170 -10.43 7.60 -2.99
C SER A 170 -11.61 6.71 -3.36
N THR A 171 -12.45 7.12 -4.32
CA THR A 171 -13.58 6.32 -4.79
C THR A 171 -13.15 5.13 -5.67
N GLN A 172 -11.99 5.21 -6.32
CA GLN A 172 -11.47 4.18 -7.23
C GLN A 172 -10.52 3.20 -6.52
N GLU A 173 -9.91 3.60 -5.41
CA GLU A 173 -8.97 2.77 -4.64
C GLU A 173 -9.65 1.50 -4.09
N ILE A 174 -8.98 0.36 -4.29
CA ILE A 174 -9.36 -0.90 -3.67
C ILE A 174 -9.02 -0.85 -2.18
N VAL A 175 -10.07 -0.93 -1.35
CA VAL A 175 -9.93 -0.95 0.12
C VAL A 175 -9.90 -2.35 0.70
N LEU A 176 -10.26 -3.37 -0.09
CA LEU A 176 -10.15 -4.75 0.34
C LEU A 176 -8.69 -5.22 0.27
N PRO A 177 -8.20 -5.93 1.29
CA PRO A 177 -6.87 -6.49 1.26
C PRO A 177 -6.68 -7.47 0.10
N ARG A 178 -5.49 -7.46 -0.52
CA ARG A 178 -5.19 -8.33 -1.68
C ARG A 178 -5.15 -9.83 -1.36
N PHE A 179 -5.20 -10.26 -0.10
CA PHE A 179 -5.43 -11.68 0.21
C PHE A 179 -6.78 -12.18 -0.34
N SER A 180 -7.77 -11.28 -0.44
CA SER A 180 -9.09 -11.57 -0.99
C SER A 180 -9.09 -11.56 -2.52
N THR A 181 -8.26 -10.73 -3.16
CA THR A 181 -8.22 -10.61 -4.63
C THR A 181 -7.54 -11.78 -5.34
N LYS A 182 -6.69 -12.55 -4.64
CA LYS A 182 -6.20 -13.85 -5.13
C LYS A 182 -7.31 -14.91 -5.20
N PHE A 183 -8.29 -14.84 -4.29
CA PHE A 183 -9.44 -15.75 -4.25
C PHE A 183 -10.52 -15.39 -5.29
N THR A 184 -10.62 -14.12 -5.70
CA THR A 184 -11.65 -13.67 -6.65
C THR A 184 -11.20 -13.67 -8.11
N GLY A 185 -10.01 -14.18 -8.44
CA GLY A 185 -9.53 -14.30 -9.83
C GLY A 185 -9.48 -12.98 -10.62
N TYR A 186 -9.55 -11.83 -9.95
CA TYR A 186 -9.72 -10.51 -10.58
C TYR A 186 -8.38 -9.81 -10.85
N GLU A 187 -7.25 -10.40 -10.44
CA GLU A 187 -5.95 -9.95 -10.97
C GLU A 187 -5.79 -10.50 -12.39
N SER A 188 -6.30 -9.69 -13.32
CA SER A 188 -6.02 -9.75 -14.75
C SER A 188 -4.57 -10.19 -15.01
N LEU A 189 -4.44 -11.35 -15.64
CA LEU A 189 -3.23 -12.01 -16.15
C LEU A 189 -2.43 -11.18 -17.20
N LEU A 190 -2.65 -9.87 -17.28
CA LEU A 190 -2.16 -8.98 -18.35
C LEU A 190 -1.47 -7.69 -17.87
N HIS A 191 -1.37 -7.41 -16.57
CA HIS A 191 -0.71 -6.17 -16.12
C HIS A 191 0.77 -6.40 -15.87
N LYS A 192 1.63 -5.75 -16.67
CA LYS A 192 3.07 -5.71 -16.41
C LYS A 192 3.35 -5.21 -14.99
N GLU A 193 4.14 -5.95 -14.21
CA GLU A 193 4.50 -5.55 -12.85
C GLU A 193 5.71 -4.61 -12.86
N VAL A 194 5.78 -3.73 -11.85
CA VAL A 194 6.90 -2.82 -11.66
C VAL A 194 7.67 -3.25 -10.42
N THR A 195 8.92 -3.67 -10.63
CA THR A 195 9.83 -4.09 -9.57
C THR A 195 10.79 -2.94 -9.27
N LEU A 196 10.54 -2.22 -8.17
CA LEU A 196 11.37 -1.11 -7.72
C LEU A 196 12.48 -1.64 -6.80
N GLY A 197 13.75 -1.39 -7.10
CA GLY A 197 14.86 -1.94 -6.32
C GLY A 197 15.20 -3.37 -6.73
N ALA A 198 15.20 -3.63 -8.05
CA ALA A 198 15.62 -4.88 -8.63
C ALA A 198 17.12 -5.14 -8.39
N LYS A 199 17.49 -6.41 -8.23
CA LYS A 199 18.90 -6.80 -8.12
C LYS A 199 19.56 -6.61 -9.48
N ILE A 200 20.71 -5.95 -9.54
CA ILE A 200 21.39 -5.69 -10.83
C ILE A 200 21.69 -6.99 -11.61
N SER A 201 21.96 -8.10 -10.92
CA SER A 201 22.21 -9.39 -11.55
C SER A 201 20.98 -10.02 -12.21
N THR A 202 19.76 -9.53 -11.91
CA THR A 202 18.53 -9.96 -12.60
C THR A 202 18.20 -9.06 -13.79
N VAL A 203 19.03 -8.05 -14.07
CA VAL A 203 18.90 -7.22 -15.25
C VAL A 203 19.52 -7.93 -16.46
N ASN A 204 18.68 -8.28 -17.43
CA ASN A 204 19.08 -8.65 -18.77
C ASN A 204 19.26 -7.36 -19.59
N VAL A 205 20.50 -7.08 -19.97
CA VAL A 205 20.85 -5.91 -20.79
C VAL A 205 20.72 -6.30 -22.26
N PRO A 206 19.89 -5.62 -23.07
CA PRO A 206 19.81 -5.87 -24.51
C PRO A 206 21.18 -5.70 -25.18
N GLY A 207 21.64 -6.72 -25.91
CA GLY A 207 22.98 -6.76 -26.50
C GLY A 207 24.12 -7.06 -25.52
N GLY A 208 23.78 -7.43 -24.27
CA GLY A 208 24.71 -7.83 -23.22
C GLY A 208 25.31 -6.67 -22.43
N TRP A 209 26.11 -7.00 -21.40
CA TRP A 209 26.70 -6.03 -20.47
C TRP A 209 27.62 -5.00 -21.14
N LYS A 210 28.05 -5.22 -22.40
CA LYS A 210 28.81 -4.25 -23.19
C LYS A 210 28.02 -2.97 -23.50
N ASN A 211 26.68 -3.07 -23.60
CA ASN A 211 25.80 -1.93 -23.85
C ASN A 211 25.33 -1.25 -22.55
N PHE A 212 25.72 -1.78 -21.39
CA PHE A 212 25.36 -1.23 -20.09
C PHE A 212 25.81 0.24 -19.93
N PRO A 213 27.01 0.67 -20.38
CA PRO A 213 27.43 2.07 -20.36
C PRO A 213 26.47 3.03 -21.08
N GLU A 214 25.87 2.60 -22.20
CA GLU A 214 24.95 3.45 -22.96
C GLU A 214 23.61 3.60 -22.23
N MET A 215 23.07 2.49 -21.72
CA MET A 215 21.88 2.49 -20.86
C MET A 215 22.10 3.37 -19.60
N MET A 216 23.31 3.33 -19.05
CA MET A 216 23.75 4.17 -17.95
C MET A 216 23.82 5.64 -18.33
N LYS A 217 24.37 6.00 -19.51
CA LYS A 217 24.44 7.40 -19.98
C LYS A 217 23.07 8.04 -20.08
N ARG A 218 22.06 7.30 -20.56
CA ARG A 218 20.66 7.77 -20.66
C ARG A 218 20.01 8.00 -19.29
N SER A 219 20.45 7.26 -18.27
CA SER A 219 19.94 7.33 -16.89
C SER A 219 20.87 8.12 -15.94
N ALA A 220 22.00 8.66 -16.43
CA ALA A 220 23.13 9.10 -15.59
C ALA A 220 22.82 10.32 -14.71
N THR A 221 21.78 11.08 -15.04
CA THR A 221 21.31 12.23 -14.26
C THR A 221 20.38 11.85 -13.12
N ASP A 222 19.82 10.64 -13.16
CA ASP A 222 18.84 10.15 -12.21
C ASP A 222 19.45 9.09 -11.28
N ASN A 223 18.96 9.01 -10.05
CA ASN A 223 19.37 8.00 -9.08
C ASN A 223 18.75 6.61 -9.37
N TYR A 224 18.35 6.31 -10.60
CA TYR A 224 17.77 5.03 -10.95
C TYR A 224 18.02 4.68 -12.41
N ILE A 225 17.97 3.39 -12.71
CA ILE A 225 18.04 2.83 -14.05
C ILE A 225 16.76 2.05 -14.27
N ILE A 226 16.15 2.23 -15.43
CA ILE A 226 14.93 1.51 -15.83
C ILE A 226 15.25 0.58 -17.00
N THR A 227 14.64 -0.59 -16.99
CA THR A 227 14.71 -1.55 -18.09
C THR A 227 13.43 -2.37 -18.14
N HIS A 228 13.08 -2.87 -19.32
CA HIS A 228 11.93 -3.73 -19.52
C HIS A 228 12.37 -5.15 -19.91
N GLN A 229 11.76 -6.16 -19.27
CA GLN A 229 11.97 -7.56 -19.60
C GLN A 229 10.64 -8.29 -19.65
N HIS A 230 10.29 -8.86 -20.81
CA HIS A 230 9.07 -9.65 -21.04
C HIS A 230 7.78 -8.99 -20.52
N ARG A 231 7.41 -9.25 -19.26
CA ARG A 231 6.19 -8.80 -18.59
C ARG A 231 6.46 -7.89 -17.38
N GLU A 232 7.69 -7.45 -17.18
CA GLU A 232 8.06 -6.64 -16.03
C GLU A 232 8.89 -5.43 -16.45
N VAL A 233 8.69 -4.33 -15.74
CA VAL A 233 9.61 -3.20 -15.75
C VAL A 233 10.41 -3.24 -14.46
N LEU A 234 11.72 -3.38 -14.61
CA LEU A 234 12.66 -3.43 -13.51
C LEU A 234 13.30 -2.06 -13.34
N VAL A 235 13.36 -1.60 -12.09
CA VAL A 235 14.06 -0.38 -11.71
C VAL A 235 15.18 -0.75 -10.77
N VAL A 236 16.42 -0.48 -11.18
CA VAL A 236 17.59 -0.55 -10.29
C VAL A 236 17.77 0.83 -9.66
N LEU A 237 17.73 0.88 -8.34
CA LEU A 237 17.86 2.12 -7.58
C LEU A 237 19.31 2.33 -7.13
N HIS A 238 19.78 3.56 -7.24
CA HIS A 238 21.09 3.96 -6.75
C HIS A 238 21.12 3.92 -5.21
N ARG A 239 22.27 3.68 -4.60
CA ARG A 239 22.46 3.69 -3.14
C ARG A 239 22.00 5.00 -2.49
N ASN A 240 22.13 6.13 -3.19
CA ASN A 240 21.74 7.45 -2.70
C ASN A 240 20.30 7.85 -3.05
N SER A 241 19.48 6.92 -3.59
CA SER A 241 18.09 7.20 -3.95
C SER A 241 17.27 7.61 -2.74
N LYS A 242 16.49 8.69 -2.91
CA LYS A 242 15.54 9.20 -1.91
C LYS A 242 14.11 8.84 -2.28
N ARG A 243 13.13 9.25 -1.46
CA ARG A 243 11.71 8.95 -1.69
C ARG A 243 11.19 9.57 -2.98
N GLU A 244 11.71 10.73 -3.35
CA GLU A 244 11.42 11.44 -4.58
C GLU A 244 11.87 10.62 -5.80
N ASP A 245 13.03 9.95 -5.71
CA ASP A 245 13.53 9.05 -6.76
C ASP A 245 12.67 7.79 -6.89
N TYR A 246 12.10 7.29 -5.78
CA TYR A 246 11.16 6.16 -5.82
C TYR A 246 9.87 6.51 -6.53
N LEU A 247 9.34 7.72 -6.30
CA LEU A 247 8.18 8.21 -7.04
C LEU A 247 8.50 8.45 -8.51
N LYS A 248 9.62 9.15 -8.80
CA LYS A 248 10.05 9.46 -10.16
C LYS A 248 10.23 8.21 -11.00
N SER A 249 10.97 7.24 -10.48
CA SER A 249 11.19 5.95 -11.14
C SER A 249 9.91 5.15 -11.33
N TYR A 250 9.00 5.15 -10.35
CA TYR A 250 7.71 4.47 -10.48
C TYR A 250 6.81 5.11 -11.53
N VAL A 251 6.75 6.45 -11.59
CA VAL A 251 6.05 7.18 -12.64
C VAL A 251 6.66 6.85 -14.01
N HIS A 252 7.98 6.90 -14.14
CA HIS A 252 8.69 6.53 -15.36
C HIS A 252 8.31 5.10 -15.80
N SER A 253 8.31 4.13 -14.88
CA SER A 253 7.89 2.76 -15.20
C SER A 253 6.47 2.65 -15.72
N LEU A 254 5.53 3.39 -15.15
CA LEU A 254 4.15 3.36 -15.60
C LEU A 254 3.97 4.04 -16.97
N VAL A 255 4.71 5.13 -17.25
CA VAL A 255 4.74 5.74 -18.59
C VAL A 255 5.29 4.75 -19.61
N LEU A 256 6.42 4.11 -19.30
CA LEU A 256 7.02 3.09 -20.16
C LEU A 256 6.05 1.94 -20.42
N ILE A 257 5.38 1.42 -19.38
CA ILE A 257 4.36 0.37 -19.54
C ILE A 257 3.26 0.82 -20.50
N SER A 258 2.74 2.05 -20.35
CA SER A 258 1.69 2.58 -21.22
C SER A 258 2.15 2.72 -22.68
N LEU A 259 3.41 3.13 -22.92
CA LEU A 259 3.95 3.26 -24.27
C LEU A 259 4.19 1.90 -24.92
N LEU A 260 4.66 0.91 -24.14
CA LEU A 260 4.86 -0.47 -24.59
C LEU A 260 3.56 -1.19 -25.01
N GLU A 261 2.38 -0.63 -24.72
CA GLU A 261 1.10 -1.15 -25.25
C GLU A 261 0.88 -0.80 -26.73
N SER A 262 1.57 0.21 -27.25
CA SER A 262 1.33 0.77 -28.60
C SER A 262 2.58 0.90 -29.47
N LEU A 263 3.77 0.95 -28.87
CA LEU A 263 5.04 1.15 -29.56
C LEU A 263 5.95 -0.07 -29.43
N ASN A 264 6.93 -0.16 -30.34
CA ASN A 264 8.02 -1.13 -30.17
C ASN A 264 8.87 -0.77 -28.93
N PRO A 265 9.62 -1.72 -28.34
CA PRO A 265 10.34 -1.47 -27.09
C PRO A 265 11.34 -0.31 -27.13
N GLU A 266 12.10 -0.15 -28.21
CA GLU A 266 13.13 0.90 -28.33
C GLU A 266 12.48 2.29 -28.39
N GLU A 267 11.44 2.44 -29.20
CA GLU A 267 10.68 3.67 -29.34
C GLU A 267 9.90 4.01 -28.05
N ALA A 268 9.37 2.99 -27.36
CA ALA A 268 8.69 3.16 -26.08
C ALA A 268 9.63 3.66 -24.99
N GLU A 269 10.85 3.13 -24.93
CA GLU A 269 11.90 3.58 -24.01
C GLU A 269 12.30 5.03 -24.33
N GLU A 270 12.64 5.36 -25.58
CA GLU A 270 13.00 6.73 -25.95
C GLU A 270 11.90 7.74 -25.61
N ASN A 271 10.65 7.43 -25.99
CA ASN A 271 9.51 8.29 -25.70
C ASN A 271 9.21 8.40 -24.20
N SER A 272 9.50 7.37 -23.39
CA SER A 272 9.32 7.46 -21.94
C SER A 272 10.32 8.44 -21.33
N PHE A 273 11.58 8.44 -21.77
CA PHE A 273 12.58 9.43 -21.36
C PHE A 273 12.18 10.85 -21.76
N VAL A 274 11.74 11.06 -23.01
CA VAL A 274 11.28 12.37 -23.51
C VAL A 274 10.08 12.87 -22.70
N TRP A 275 9.14 11.99 -22.35
CA TRP A 275 8.01 12.36 -21.49
C TRP A 275 8.48 12.78 -20.10
N MET A 276 9.40 12.03 -19.50
CA MET A 276 9.94 12.35 -18.17
C MET A 276 10.64 13.70 -18.14
N GLU A 277 11.38 14.04 -19.20
CA GLU A 277 12.04 15.35 -19.32
C GLU A 277 11.04 16.49 -19.46
N LYS A 278 10.04 16.35 -20.34
CA LYS A 278 9.13 17.45 -20.70
C LYS A 278 7.92 17.61 -19.80
N LYS A 279 7.42 16.52 -19.20
CA LYS A 279 6.09 16.48 -18.55
C LYS A 279 6.12 16.14 -17.07
N TYR A 280 7.18 15.52 -16.55
CA TYR A 280 7.20 15.08 -15.14
C TYR A 280 7.08 16.25 -14.16
N SER A 281 7.81 17.35 -14.39
CA SER A 281 7.74 18.55 -13.52
C SER A 281 6.35 19.19 -13.52
N ILE A 282 5.72 19.29 -14.69
CA ILE A 282 4.35 19.78 -14.85
C ILE A 282 3.38 18.89 -14.09
N PHE A 283 3.46 17.57 -14.30
CA PHE A 283 2.65 16.58 -13.60
C PHE A 283 2.78 16.68 -12.07
N MET A 284 3.99 16.85 -11.55
CA MET A 284 4.23 17.03 -10.11
C MET A 284 3.66 18.34 -9.57
N SER A 285 3.73 19.42 -10.35
CA SER A 285 3.13 20.71 -9.99
C SER A 285 1.60 20.61 -9.95
N GLU A 286 0.99 19.96 -10.95
CA GLU A 286 -0.46 19.74 -11.00
C GLU A 286 -0.96 18.83 -9.87
N LEU A 287 -0.20 17.78 -9.52
CA LEU A 287 -0.47 16.95 -8.34
C LEU A 287 -0.60 17.80 -7.07
N GLY A 288 0.38 18.67 -6.82
CA GLY A 288 0.35 19.59 -5.68
C GLY A 288 -0.86 20.54 -5.72
N ALA A 289 -1.14 21.12 -6.89
CA ALA A 289 -2.23 22.08 -7.08
C ALA A 289 -3.63 21.47 -6.80
N VAL A 290 -3.84 20.19 -7.10
CA VAL A 290 -5.11 19.49 -6.87
C VAL A 290 -5.21 18.93 -5.43
N GLY A 291 -4.19 19.14 -4.59
CA GLY A 291 -4.22 18.85 -3.15
C GLY A 291 -3.54 17.54 -2.74
N TRP A 292 -2.69 16.95 -3.60
CA TRP A 292 -1.81 15.84 -3.17
C TRP A 292 -0.64 16.36 -2.34
N ASN A 293 -0.30 15.63 -1.27
CA ASN A 293 0.92 15.91 -0.53
C ASN A 293 2.10 15.19 -1.20
N VAL A 294 2.76 15.90 -2.12
CA VAL A 294 3.89 15.38 -2.91
C VAL A 294 5.11 15.00 -2.07
N ASN A 295 5.21 15.50 -0.82
CA ASN A 295 6.29 15.15 0.11
C ASN A 295 5.98 13.87 0.91
N ARG A 296 4.70 13.46 0.97
CA ARG A 296 4.27 12.25 1.69
C ARG A 296 4.16 11.05 0.75
N ILE A 297 5.33 10.53 0.37
CA ILE A 297 5.49 9.40 -0.54
C ILE A 297 5.62 8.09 0.23
N HIS A 298 4.67 7.18 0.02
CA HIS A 298 4.61 5.82 0.57
C HIS A 298 4.78 4.75 -0.52
N ILE A 299 5.75 4.99 -1.41
CA ILE A 299 6.22 4.00 -2.39
C ILE A 299 7.44 3.33 -1.78
N VAL A 300 7.26 2.08 -1.36
CA VAL A 300 8.34 1.29 -0.79
C VAL A 300 8.96 0.39 -1.86
N PRO A 301 10.25 0.56 -2.15
CA PRO A 301 10.98 -0.34 -3.04
C PRO A 301 11.43 -1.61 -2.32
N ASP A 302 11.84 -2.60 -3.09
CA ASP A 302 12.54 -3.79 -2.63
C ASP A 302 13.94 -3.46 -2.09
N LYS A 303 14.59 -4.49 -1.55
CA LYS A 303 15.80 -4.35 -0.72
C LYS A 303 17.05 -3.95 -1.50
N TRP A 304 17.12 -4.17 -2.81
CA TRP A 304 18.38 -4.01 -3.54
C TRP A 304 18.63 -2.56 -3.95
N ARG A 305 19.89 -2.14 -3.79
CA ARG A 305 20.46 -0.91 -4.33
C ARG A 305 21.76 -1.26 -5.04
N ALA A 306 22.10 -0.48 -6.06
CA ALA A 306 23.41 -0.55 -6.70
C ALA A 306 24.12 0.80 -6.57
N GLU A 307 25.43 0.77 -6.69
CA GLU A 307 26.28 1.96 -6.64
C GLU A 307 26.99 2.08 -7.99
N TRP A 308 26.99 3.28 -8.55
CA TRP A 308 27.69 3.58 -9.79
C TRP A 308 28.23 5.00 -9.75
N HIS A 309 29.40 5.21 -10.37
CA HIS A 309 30.04 6.52 -10.40
C HIS A 309 29.87 7.17 -11.77
N VAL A 310 29.25 8.35 -11.79
CA VAL A 310 28.99 9.11 -13.03
C VAL A 310 30.29 9.56 -13.72
N SER A 311 31.37 9.78 -12.96
CA SER A 311 32.71 10.04 -13.50
C SER A 311 33.24 8.89 -14.34
N ALA A 312 33.10 7.64 -13.87
CA ALA A 312 33.53 6.45 -14.61
C ALA A 312 32.74 6.24 -15.92
N ILE A 313 31.54 6.81 -16.05
CA ILE A 313 30.69 6.74 -17.25
C ILE A 313 31.14 7.74 -18.33
N LYS A 314 31.72 8.89 -17.93
CA LYS A 314 32.29 9.88 -18.86
C LYS A 314 33.59 9.39 -19.50
N ASP A 315 34.34 8.54 -18.79
CA ASP A 315 35.62 7.97 -19.26
C ASP A 315 35.44 6.70 -20.11
N LEU A 316 34.23 6.17 -20.21
CA LEU A 316 33.87 5.10 -21.16
C LEU A 316 33.77 5.67 -22.58
N LYS A 317 34.94 5.86 -23.20
CA LYS A 317 35.09 5.91 -24.65
C LYS A 317 34.77 4.53 -25.21
N VAL A 318 33.80 4.49 -26.12
CA VAL A 318 33.55 3.31 -26.94
C VAL A 318 34.66 3.29 -27.98
N GLU A 319 35.62 2.38 -27.83
CA GLU A 319 36.49 1.95 -28.93
C GLU A 319 35.85 0.77 -29.65
#